data_AF-A0A7T6XHB9-F1
#
_entry.id   AF-A0A7T6XHB9-F1
#
_cell.length_a   1.000
_cell.length_b   1.000
_cell.length_c   1.000
_cell.angle_alpha   90.00
_cell.angle_beta   90.00
_cell.angle_gamma   90.00
#
_symmetry.space_group_name_H-M   'P 1'
#
loop_
_entity.id
_entity.type
_entity.pdbx_description
1 polymer ?
#
loop_
_entity_poly.entity_id
_entity_poly.type
_entity_poly.pdbx_seq_one_letter_code
_entity_poly.pdbx_strand_id
1 'polypeptide(L)'
;MTVWSFVDDIVKLQYPDAVQLIKRENAFSASKSIQSRFNETVYWGIIKKGAELLDPKDLPISKGPLDEFMMAEKVATERFMREAGYGLSLANQRQCRLFWKRLFEMRNAGVYKILLYRTKEFDRFCKSYSSEAGAYLVGMVRDWEEKYGFHIKQLEERVAEESKGDLTGRLWLSQPLIADRLSVPEVAWNSAINPWSSSVEETVFQLSGSHEPSAVPLGGFFDLQLKVETTRNKSIFVTLQPKDDVFLKVCPIISVQEGDTLGVFAGVIRYSSEYSVVYGIPGPEENLWLDYSTVTGVLNFMRVSAPGGDSNVRPHWELIDGRSEGQVHLMWRVSVVALRAIQSFEEIVRAAPQKEQYLLHQSPACAKRGYTKYRSF
;
A
#
# COMPACT_ATOMS: atom_id res chain seq x y z
N MET A 1 15.27 -24.55 -16.79
CA MET A 1 14.44 -25.18 -15.73
C MET A 1 13.12 -25.55 -16.37
N THR A 2 12.78 -26.84 -16.43
CA THR A 2 11.50 -27.32 -16.95
C THR A 2 10.43 -27.24 -15.85
N VAL A 3 9.15 -27.18 -16.21
CA VAL A 3 8.04 -27.14 -15.23
C VAL A 3 8.13 -28.31 -14.24
N TRP A 4 8.52 -29.50 -14.72
CA TRP A 4 8.71 -30.70 -13.91
C TRP A 4 9.84 -30.56 -12.88
N SER A 5 11.01 -30.05 -13.29
CA SER A 5 12.14 -29.86 -12.36
C SER A 5 11.83 -28.93 -11.19
N PHE A 6 10.99 -27.91 -11.41
CA PHE A 6 10.63 -26.96 -10.36
C PHE A 6 9.73 -27.57 -9.27
N VAL A 7 8.78 -28.43 -9.67
CA VAL A 7 7.89 -29.13 -8.71
C VAL A 7 8.68 -30.11 -7.85
N ASP A 8 9.57 -30.88 -8.47
CA ASP A 8 10.42 -31.84 -7.76
C ASP A 8 11.37 -31.15 -6.77
N ASP A 9 11.80 -29.93 -7.09
CA ASP A 9 12.65 -29.13 -6.20
C ASP A 9 11.85 -28.57 -5.00
N ILE A 10 10.60 -28.12 -5.18
CA ILE A 10 9.74 -27.68 -4.07
C ILE A 10 9.49 -28.81 -3.07
N VAL A 11 9.20 -30.03 -3.55
CA VAL A 11 8.87 -31.18 -2.68
C VAL A 11 10.02 -31.56 -1.75
N LYS A 12 11.26 -31.26 -2.13
CA LYS A 12 12.46 -31.55 -1.33
C LYS A 12 12.75 -30.51 -0.25
N LEU A 13 12.11 -29.34 -0.30
CA LEU A 13 12.35 -28.25 0.64
C LEU A 13 11.59 -28.45 1.96
N GLN A 14 12.13 -27.88 3.04
CA GLN A 14 11.41 -27.77 4.30
C GLN A 14 10.25 -26.76 4.16
N TYR A 15 9.22 -26.89 5.00
CA TYR A 15 8.00 -26.08 4.89
C TYR A 15 8.25 -24.56 4.77
N PRO A 16 9.10 -23.92 5.61
CA PRO A 16 9.36 -22.48 5.48
C PRO A 16 9.98 -22.10 4.13
N ASP A 17 10.94 -22.89 3.66
CA ASP A 17 11.66 -22.65 2.40
C ASP A 17 10.75 -22.90 1.18
N ALA A 18 9.92 -23.94 1.23
CA ALA A 18 8.92 -24.24 0.21
C ALA A 18 7.90 -23.09 0.08
N VAL A 19 7.39 -22.59 1.22
CA VAL A 19 6.46 -21.47 1.25
C VAL A 19 7.12 -20.20 0.71
N GLN A 20 8.37 -19.91 1.08
CA GLN A 20 9.09 -18.75 0.58
C GLN A 20 9.32 -18.84 -0.94
N LEU A 21 9.69 -20.00 -1.45
CA LEU A 21 9.88 -20.22 -2.89
C LEU A 21 8.57 -20.04 -3.67
N ILE A 22 7.44 -20.57 -3.17
CA ILE A 22 6.12 -20.37 -3.78
C ILE A 22 5.73 -18.89 -3.79
N LYS A 23 5.96 -18.16 -2.68
CA LYS A 23 5.69 -16.71 -2.60
C LYS A 23 6.49 -15.94 -3.66
N ARG A 24 7.76 -16.30 -3.87
CA ARG A 24 8.62 -15.68 -4.89
C ARG A 24 8.11 -15.95 -6.31
N GLU A 25 7.70 -17.18 -6.61
CA GLU A 25 7.17 -17.53 -7.93
C GLU A 25 5.84 -16.82 -8.22
N ASN A 26 4.95 -16.76 -7.23
CA ASN A 26 3.70 -15.99 -7.34
C ASN A 26 3.96 -14.51 -7.62
N ALA A 27 4.91 -13.89 -6.91
CA ALA A 27 5.30 -12.51 -7.14
C ALA A 27 5.90 -12.29 -8.53
N PHE A 28 6.70 -13.23 -9.02
CA PHE A 28 7.27 -13.18 -10.37
C PHE A 28 6.19 -13.29 -11.45
N SER A 29 5.23 -14.21 -11.30
CA SER A 29 4.08 -14.34 -12.19
C SER A 29 3.23 -13.07 -12.24
N ALA A 30 2.95 -12.47 -11.07
CA ALA A 30 2.25 -11.18 -10.99
C ALA A 30 3.02 -10.06 -11.71
N SER A 31 4.34 -10.00 -11.52
CA SER A 31 5.23 -9.03 -12.18
C SER A 31 5.21 -9.18 -13.70
N LYS A 32 5.27 -10.42 -14.22
CA LYS A 32 5.09 -10.70 -15.66
C LYS A 32 3.73 -10.27 -16.18
N SER A 33 2.67 -10.47 -15.40
CA SER A 33 1.32 -10.04 -15.75
C SER A 33 1.24 -8.52 -15.91
N ILE A 34 1.82 -7.78 -14.96
CA ILE A 34 1.93 -6.32 -14.98
C ILE A 34 2.71 -5.86 -16.22
N GLN A 35 3.88 -6.46 -16.45
CA GLN A 35 4.71 -6.14 -17.61
C GLN A 35 3.98 -6.39 -18.94
N SER A 36 3.31 -7.54 -19.07
CA SER A 36 2.55 -7.89 -20.27
C SER A 36 1.46 -6.85 -20.57
N ARG A 37 0.70 -6.41 -19.55
CA ARG A 37 -0.26 -5.31 -19.71
C ARG A 37 0.44 -4.03 -20.12
N PHE A 38 1.53 -3.65 -19.46
CA PHE A 38 2.24 -2.43 -19.80
C PHE A 38 2.77 -2.44 -21.25
N ASN A 39 3.20 -3.60 -21.76
CA ASN A 39 3.63 -3.75 -23.16
C ASN A 39 2.50 -3.43 -24.17
N GLU A 40 1.23 -3.67 -23.84
CA GLU A 40 0.12 -3.34 -24.76
C GLU A 40 0.06 -1.84 -25.10
N THR A 41 0.63 -0.98 -24.24
CA THR A 41 0.70 0.48 -24.47
C THR A 41 1.60 0.85 -25.65
N VAL A 42 2.48 -0.05 -26.11
CA VAL A 42 3.37 0.19 -27.26
C VAL A 42 2.87 -0.44 -28.56
N TYR A 43 1.87 -1.32 -28.51
CA TYR A 43 1.41 -2.08 -29.68
C TYR A 43 0.91 -1.19 -30.80
N TRP A 44 0.15 -0.13 -30.47
CA TRP A 44 -0.28 0.83 -31.49
C TRP A 44 0.89 1.54 -32.17
N GLY A 45 1.97 1.82 -31.44
CA GLY A 45 3.21 2.35 -32.01
C GLY A 45 3.86 1.40 -33.02
N ILE A 46 3.83 0.09 -32.76
CA ILE A 46 4.31 -0.95 -33.69
C ILE A 46 3.39 -1.01 -34.91
N ILE A 47 2.07 -1.00 -34.71
CA ILE A 47 1.08 -1.03 -35.79
C ILE A 47 1.23 0.18 -36.72
N LYS A 48 1.45 1.39 -36.18
CA LYS A 48 1.71 2.59 -37.01
C LYS A 48 2.94 2.44 -37.89
N LYS A 49 4.06 1.95 -37.33
CA LYS A 49 5.27 1.64 -38.11
C LYS A 49 4.98 0.60 -39.20
N GLY A 50 4.18 -0.43 -38.89
CA GLY A 50 3.76 -1.42 -39.88
C GLY A 50 2.87 -0.83 -40.97
N ALA A 51 2.00 0.12 -40.64
CA ALA A 51 1.11 0.80 -41.59
C ALA A 51 1.89 1.70 -42.56
N GLU A 52 2.94 2.38 -42.07
CA GLU A 52 3.84 3.22 -42.88
C GLU A 52 4.61 2.42 -43.96
N LEU A 53 4.78 1.11 -43.77
CA LEU A 53 5.48 0.23 -44.72
C LEU A 53 4.56 -0.36 -45.81
N LEU A 54 3.26 -0.08 -45.78
CA LEU A 54 2.31 -0.62 -46.76
C LEU A 54 2.25 0.29 -47.99
N ASP A 55 2.33 -0.31 -49.19
CA ASP A 55 2.04 0.42 -50.44
C ASP A 55 0.54 0.77 -50.50
N PRO A 56 0.18 2.06 -50.64
CA PRO A 56 -1.21 2.47 -50.80
C PRO A 56 -1.96 1.74 -51.94
N LYS A 57 -1.25 1.28 -52.98
CA LYS A 57 -1.83 0.55 -54.12
C LYS A 57 -2.30 -0.86 -53.76
N ASP A 58 -1.73 -1.46 -52.72
CA ASP A 58 -2.04 -2.82 -52.27
C ASP A 58 -3.12 -2.84 -51.18
N LEU A 59 -3.63 -1.67 -50.79
CA LEU A 59 -4.63 -1.55 -49.72
C LEU A 59 -6.03 -1.91 -50.24
N PRO A 60 -6.80 -2.71 -49.48
CA PRO A 60 -8.17 -3.01 -49.83
C PRO A 60 -9.03 -1.75 -49.77
N ILE A 61 -10.02 -1.68 -50.68
CA ILE A 61 -10.99 -0.58 -50.71
C ILE A 61 -11.75 -0.55 -49.39
N SER A 62 -11.85 0.65 -48.80
CA SER A 62 -12.61 0.86 -47.57
C SER A 62 -14.07 0.41 -47.77
N LYS A 63 -14.53 -0.51 -46.91
CA LYS A 63 -15.93 -0.96 -46.87
C LYS A 63 -16.52 -0.62 -45.50
N GLY A 64 -17.69 0.03 -45.52
CA GLY A 64 -18.44 0.40 -44.31
C GLY A 64 -18.33 1.90 -43.95
N PRO A 65 -18.93 2.30 -42.82
CA PRO A 65 -18.88 3.68 -42.35
C PRO A 65 -17.45 4.17 -42.13
N LEU A 66 -17.21 5.45 -42.42
CA LEU A 66 -15.95 6.10 -42.08
C LEU A 66 -15.74 6.00 -40.56
N ASP A 67 -14.61 5.43 -40.16
CA ASP A 67 -14.13 5.44 -38.79
C ASP A 67 -12.82 6.24 -38.71
N GLU A 68 -12.30 6.42 -37.50
CA GLU A 68 -11.08 7.19 -37.23
C GLU A 68 -9.77 6.49 -37.65
N PHE A 69 -9.84 5.39 -38.42
CA PHE A 69 -8.70 4.55 -38.76
C PHE A 69 -8.48 4.47 -40.26
N MET A 70 -7.24 4.69 -40.69
CA MET A 70 -6.83 4.52 -42.08
C MET A 70 -6.84 3.04 -42.48
N MET A 71 -7.01 2.76 -43.77
CA MET A 71 -6.97 1.37 -44.26
C MET A 71 -5.64 0.68 -44.00
N ALA A 72 -4.52 1.41 -44.13
CA ALA A 72 -3.20 0.90 -43.77
C ALA A 72 -3.12 0.46 -42.31
N GLU A 73 -3.68 1.24 -41.38
CA GLU A 73 -3.72 0.91 -39.95
C GLU A 73 -4.60 -0.31 -39.67
N LYS A 74 -5.72 -0.48 -40.38
CA LYS A 74 -6.58 -1.66 -40.26
C LYS A 74 -5.84 -2.93 -40.71
N VAL A 75 -5.17 -2.89 -41.87
CA VAL A 75 -4.39 -4.01 -42.40
C VAL A 75 -3.20 -4.33 -41.49
N ALA A 76 -2.44 -3.32 -41.04
CA ALA A 76 -1.33 -3.50 -40.14
C ALA A 76 -1.77 -4.07 -38.78
N THR A 77 -2.94 -3.66 -38.28
CA THR A 77 -3.52 -4.23 -37.05
C THR A 77 -3.80 -5.72 -37.23
N GLU A 78 -4.44 -6.13 -38.32
CA GLU A 78 -4.75 -7.54 -38.59
C GLU A 78 -3.46 -8.38 -38.68
N ARG A 79 -2.45 -7.88 -39.41
CA ARG A 79 -1.13 -8.54 -39.52
C ARG A 79 -0.47 -8.70 -38.16
N PHE A 80 -0.40 -7.63 -37.37
CA PHE A 80 0.14 -7.67 -36.01
C PHE A 80 -0.61 -8.67 -35.14
N MET A 81 -1.95 -8.64 -35.16
CA MET A 81 -2.77 -9.58 -34.38
C MET A 81 -2.50 -11.03 -34.76
N ARG A 82 -2.37 -11.32 -36.06
CA ARG A 82 -2.08 -12.67 -36.56
C ARG A 82 -0.71 -13.16 -36.07
N GLU A 83 0.32 -12.33 -36.22
CA GLU A 83 1.69 -12.66 -35.84
C GLU A 83 1.87 -12.77 -34.32
N ALA A 84 1.16 -11.94 -33.55
CA ALA A 84 1.20 -11.94 -32.10
C ALA A 84 0.21 -12.93 -31.44
N GLY A 85 -0.54 -13.72 -32.23
CA GLY A 85 -1.42 -14.78 -31.73
C GLY A 85 -2.76 -14.32 -31.15
N TYR A 86 -3.26 -13.15 -31.54
CA TYR A 86 -4.58 -12.65 -31.15
C TYR A 86 -5.69 -13.18 -32.07
N GLY A 87 -6.90 -13.34 -31.53
CA GLY A 87 -8.07 -13.75 -32.30
C GLY A 87 -8.45 -12.74 -33.38
N LEU A 88 -8.74 -13.21 -34.59
CA LEU A 88 -8.92 -12.36 -35.78
C LEU A 88 -10.39 -12.01 -36.10
N SER A 89 -11.34 -12.18 -35.17
CA SER A 89 -12.73 -11.79 -35.43
C SER A 89 -12.84 -10.28 -35.64
N LEU A 90 -13.70 -9.84 -36.57
CA LEU A 90 -13.83 -8.41 -36.91
C LEU A 90 -14.15 -7.53 -35.68
N ALA A 91 -15.00 -8.03 -34.79
CA ALA A 91 -15.32 -7.37 -33.53
C ALA A 91 -14.09 -7.22 -32.63
N ASN A 92 -13.29 -8.29 -32.49
CA ASN A 92 -12.07 -8.26 -31.69
C ASN A 92 -11.02 -7.32 -32.30
N GLN A 93 -10.82 -7.36 -33.63
CA GLN A 93 -9.91 -6.46 -34.32
C GLN A 93 -10.25 -4.99 -34.06
N ARG A 94 -11.53 -4.61 -34.18
CA ARG A 94 -11.99 -3.24 -33.91
C ARG A 94 -11.74 -2.85 -32.46
N GLN A 95 -12.07 -3.73 -31.52
CA GLN A 95 -11.91 -3.46 -30.08
C GLN A 95 -10.44 -3.35 -29.68
N CYS A 96 -9.57 -4.26 -30.13
CA CYS A 96 -8.13 -4.23 -29.90
C CYS A 96 -7.52 -2.94 -30.47
N ARG A 97 -7.85 -2.59 -31.72
CA ARG A 97 -7.35 -1.38 -32.37
C ARG A 97 -7.66 -0.12 -31.56
N LEU A 98 -8.93 0.07 -31.19
CA LEU A 98 -9.38 1.22 -30.41
C LEU A 98 -8.69 1.25 -29.05
N PHE A 99 -8.63 0.11 -28.37
CA PHE A 99 -8.04 0.01 -27.05
C PHE A 99 -6.53 0.31 -27.05
N TRP A 100 -5.77 -0.30 -27.95
CA TRP A 100 -4.33 -0.07 -28.06
C TRP A 100 -3.99 1.36 -28.48
N LYS A 101 -4.78 1.98 -29.38
CA LYS A 101 -4.63 3.40 -29.71
C LYS A 101 -4.78 4.28 -28.47
N ARG A 102 -5.83 4.06 -27.67
CA ARG A 102 -6.08 4.80 -26.42
C ARG A 102 -4.94 4.64 -25.40
N LEU A 103 -4.49 3.41 -25.17
CA LEU A 103 -3.38 3.14 -24.25
C LEU A 103 -2.09 3.84 -24.70
N PHE A 104 -1.80 3.83 -26.00
CA PHE A 104 -0.65 4.51 -26.58
C PHE A 104 -0.73 6.03 -26.42
N GLU A 105 -1.89 6.63 -26.67
CA GLU A 105 -2.12 8.06 -26.50
C GLU A 105 -1.96 8.48 -25.02
N MET A 106 -2.54 7.73 -24.09
CA MET A 106 -2.36 7.96 -22.64
C MET A 106 -0.87 7.90 -22.25
N ARG A 107 -0.14 6.89 -22.74
CA ARG A 107 1.29 6.76 -22.45
C ARG A 107 2.09 7.95 -22.97
N ASN A 108 1.79 8.41 -24.18
CA ASN A 108 2.48 9.58 -24.76
C ASN A 108 2.09 10.89 -24.06
N ALA A 109 0.91 10.94 -23.44
CA ALA A 109 0.48 12.05 -22.62
C ALA A 109 1.10 12.04 -21.19
N GLY A 110 1.98 11.08 -20.89
CA GLY A 110 2.69 11.01 -19.61
C GLY A 110 2.01 10.13 -18.54
N VAL A 111 0.97 9.37 -18.90
CA VAL A 111 0.32 8.44 -17.98
C VAL A 111 1.15 7.16 -17.87
N TYR A 112 1.84 6.96 -16.75
CA TYR A 112 2.71 5.79 -16.55
C TYR A 112 2.23 4.89 -15.43
N LYS A 113 2.04 5.42 -14.22
CA LYS A 113 1.68 4.63 -13.03
C LYS A 113 0.30 4.00 -13.17
N ILE A 114 -0.69 4.77 -13.64
CA ILE A 114 -2.03 4.24 -13.89
C ILE A 114 -1.99 3.13 -14.95
N LEU A 115 -1.25 3.30 -16.04
CA LEU A 115 -1.15 2.28 -17.09
C LEU A 115 -0.40 1.02 -16.65
N LEU A 116 0.61 1.17 -15.78
CA LEU A 116 1.40 0.08 -15.23
C LEU A 116 0.55 -0.79 -14.28
N TYR A 117 -0.20 -0.17 -13.37
CA TYR A 117 -1.01 -0.87 -12.38
C TYR A 117 -2.48 -1.03 -12.76
N ARG A 118 -2.83 -0.83 -14.05
CA ARG A 118 -4.21 -0.88 -14.49
C ARG A 118 -4.87 -2.24 -14.26
N THR A 119 -6.16 -2.19 -13.98
CA THR A 119 -7.00 -3.37 -13.69
C THR A 119 -7.89 -3.74 -14.87
N LYS A 120 -8.57 -4.88 -14.79
CA LYS A 120 -9.55 -5.30 -15.81
C LYS A 120 -10.74 -4.36 -15.87
N GLU A 121 -11.10 -3.72 -14.77
CA GLU A 121 -12.15 -2.71 -14.67
C GLU A 121 -11.75 -1.45 -15.44
N PHE A 122 -10.50 -1.00 -15.28
CA PHE A 122 -9.95 0.10 -16.08
C PHE A 122 -9.95 -0.25 -17.58
N ASP A 123 -9.51 -1.46 -17.94
CA ASP A 123 -9.52 -1.91 -19.33
C ASP A 123 -10.95 -1.93 -19.90
N ARG A 124 -11.93 -2.42 -19.13
CA ARG A 124 -13.34 -2.44 -19.52
C ARG A 124 -13.87 -1.03 -19.72
N PHE A 125 -13.61 -0.13 -18.77
CA PHE A 125 -13.97 1.29 -18.85
C PHE A 125 -13.39 1.94 -20.11
N CYS A 126 -12.10 1.73 -20.37
CA CYS A 126 -11.44 2.25 -21.56
C CYS A 126 -11.96 1.63 -22.85
N LYS A 127 -12.43 0.38 -22.86
CA LYS A 127 -13.02 -0.27 -24.04
C LYS A 127 -14.45 0.22 -24.32
N SER A 128 -15.24 0.50 -23.29
CA SER A 128 -16.62 0.97 -23.42
C SER A 128 -16.75 2.48 -23.62
N TYR A 129 -15.67 3.24 -23.39
CA TYR A 129 -15.71 4.70 -23.53
C TYR A 129 -16.03 5.13 -24.97
N SER A 130 -16.90 6.13 -25.16
CA SER A 130 -17.31 6.61 -26.49
C SER A 130 -16.11 7.12 -27.29
N SER A 131 -16.06 6.80 -28.59
CA SER A 131 -15.00 7.27 -29.51
C SER A 131 -15.04 8.78 -29.75
N GLU A 132 -16.22 9.40 -29.70
CA GLU A 132 -16.39 10.86 -29.88
C GLU A 132 -15.75 11.66 -28.73
N ALA A 133 -15.59 11.04 -27.56
CA ALA A 133 -15.00 11.65 -26.37
C ALA A 133 -13.54 11.19 -26.12
N GLY A 134 -12.86 10.61 -27.11
CA GLY A 134 -11.52 10.01 -26.94
C GLY A 134 -10.47 10.97 -26.35
N ALA A 135 -10.45 12.24 -26.80
CA ALA A 135 -9.53 13.25 -26.25
C ALA A 135 -9.83 13.58 -24.78
N TYR A 136 -11.10 13.54 -24.37
CA TYR A 136 -11.51 13.73 -22.99
C TYR A 136 -11.06 12.56 -22.10
N LEU A 137 -11.06 11.32 -22.62
CA LEU A 137 -10.55 10.16 -21.89
C LEU A 137 -9.07 10.30 -21.52
N VAL A 138 -8.23 10.71 -22.48
CA VAL A 138 -6.79 10.90 -22.24
C VAL A 138 -6.55 11.99 -21.21
N GLY A 139 -7.23 13.14 -21.34
CA GLY A 139 -7.17 14.22 -20.36
C GLY A 139 -7.56 13.76 -18.95
N MET A 140 -8.71 13.11 -18.82
CA MET A 140 -9.22 12.60 -17.54
C MET A 140 -8.26 11.61 -16.87
N VAL A 141 -7.68 10.67 -17.63
CA VAL A 141 -6.72 9.70 -17.07
C VAL A 141 -5.39 10.37 -16.72
N ARG A 142 -4.97 11.41 -17.46
CA ARG A 142 -3.81 12.23 -17.08
C ARG A 142 -4.05 12.96 -15.77
N ASP A 143 -5.23 13.52 -15.56
CA ASP A 143 -5.58 14.16 -14.27
C ASP A 143 -5.52 13.15 -13.12
N TRP A 144 -5.86 11.87 -13.37
CA TRP A 144 -5.68 10.79 -12.38
C TRP A 144 -4.21 10.46 -12.13
N GLU A 145 -3.37 10.43 -13.16
CA GLU A 145 -1.92 10.24 -13.02
C GLU A 145 -1.31 11.36 -12.16
N GLU A 146 -1.65 12.62 -12.44
CA GLU A 146 -1.18 13.77 -11.68
C GLU A 146 -1.61 13.68 -10.21
N LYS A 147 -2.86 13.26 -9.96
CA LYS A 147 -3.41 13.15 -8.61
C LYS A 147 -2.89 11.95 -7.81
N TYR A 148 -2.74 10.78 -8.44
CA TYR A 148 -2.48 9.52 -7.74
C TYR A 148 -1.09 8.92 -8.00
N GLY A 149 -0.42 9.33 -9.08
CA GLY A 149 0.89 8.80 -9.46
C GLY A 149 1.95 8.97 -8.36
N PHE A 150 1.91 10.11 -7.65
CA PHE A 150 2.76 10.34 -6.48
C PHE A 150 2.52 9.32 -5.36
N HIS A 151 1.25 9.05 -5.02
CA HIS A 151 0.91 8.08 -3.97
C HIS A 151 1.28 6.65 -4.34
N ILE A 152 1.13 6.28 -5.61
CA ILE A 152 1.56 4.98 -6.13
C ILE A 152 3.09 4.86 -6.04
N LYS A 153 3.84 5.90 -6.42
CA LYS A 153 5.30 5.90 -6.30
C LYS A 153 5.75 5.74 -4.84
N GLN A 154 5.16 6.48 -3.90
CA GLN A 154 5.48 6.31 -2.49
C GLN A 154 5.15 4.89 -1.99
N LEU A 155 4.07 4.27 -2.51
CA LEU A 155 3.73 2.88 -2.18
C LEU A 155 4.80 1.91 -2.69
N GLU A 156 5.28 2.07 -3.93
CA GLU A 156 6.37 1.26 -4.47
C GLU A 156 7.64 1.37 -3.61
N GLU A 157 8.01 2.58 -3.18
CA GLU A 157 9.19 2.83 -2.35
C GLU A 157 9.05 2.13 -0.99
N ARG A 158 7.87 2.19 -0.35
CA ARG A 158 7.61 1.46 0.91
C ARG A 158 7.72 -0.05 0.72
N VAL A 159 7.10 -0.59 -0.34
CA VAL A 159 7.16 -2.03 -0.65
C VAL A 159 8.61 -2.47 -0.89
N ALA A 160 9.43 -1.62 -1.53
CA ALA A 160 10.84 -1.92 -1.76
C ALA A 160 11.65 -1.99 -0.46
N GLU A 161 11.43 -1.08 0.50
CA GLU A 161 12.10 -1.12 1.81
C GLU A 161 11.63 -2.29 2.66
N GLU A 162 10.32 -2.56 2.72
CA GLU A 162 9.80 -3.74 3.43
C GLU A 162 10.33 -5.05 2.83
N SER A 163 10.53 -5.11 1.50
CA SER A 163 11.14 -6.26 0.83
C SER A 163 12.61 -6.49 1.19
N LYS A 164 13.31 -5.45 1.66
CA LYS A 164 14.66 -5.54 2.23
C LYS A 164 14.66 -5.89 3.72
N GLY A 165 13.47 -6.00 4.33
CA GLY A 165 13.28 -6.30 5.74
C GLY A 165 13.10 -5.07 6.63
N ASP A 166 13.04 -3.85 6.09
CA ASP A 166 12.76 -2.65 6.88
C ASP A 166 11.25 -2.43 7.06
N LEU A 167 10.74 -2.81 8.23
CA LEU A 167 9.35 -2.58 8.64
C LEU A 167 9.19 -1.33 9.52
N THR A 168 10.27 -0.59 9.80
CA THR A 168 10.25 0.53 10.75
C THR A 168 9.53 1.76 10.18
N GLY A 169 9.48 1.87 8.85
CA GLY A 169 8.92 3.01 8.14
C GLY A 169 9.82 4.26 8.18
N ARG A 170 11.13 4.12 8.46
CA ARG A 170 12.06 5.26 8.51
C ARG A 170 12.15 6.04 7.20
N LEU A 171 11.80 5.41 6.07
CA LEU A 171 11.65 6.08 4.77
C LEU A 171 10.82 7.38 4.86
N TRP A 172 9.83 7.48 5.75
CA TRP A 172 9.05 8.71 5.92
C TRP A 172 9.89 9.93 6.32
N LEU A 173 10.99 9.72 7.06
CA LEU A 173 11.86 10.80 7.52
C LEU A 173 12.68 11.43 6.39
N SER A 174 12.95 10.69 5.31
CA SER A 174 13.70 11.18 4.15
C SER A 174 12.81 11.72 3.03
N GLN A 175 11.49 11.57 3.14
CA GLN A 175 10.57 12.08 2.12
C GLN A 175 10.48 13.61 2.17
N PRO A 176 10.75 14.34 1.07
CA PRO A 176 10.84 15.81 1.10
C PRO A 176 9.63 16.52 1.70
N LEU A 177 8.41 16.06 1.39
CA LEU A 177 7.18 16.67 1.90
C LEU A 177 6.98 16.50 3.43
N ILE A 178 7.70 15.55 4.03
CA ILE A 178 7.59 15.18 5.44
C ILE A 178 8.81 15.69 6.23
N ALA A 179 10.01 15.56 5.66
CA ALA A 179 11.27 15.93 6.28
C ALA A 179 11.29 17.37 6.81
N ASP A 180 10.77 18.33 6.03
CA ASP A 180 10.74 19.75 6.42
C ASP A 180 9.85 20.03 7.65
N ARG A 181 8.88 19.15 7.92
CA ARG A 181 7.91 19.27 9.02
C ARG A 181 8.33 18.49 10.26
N LEU A 182 9.32 17.60 10.16
CA LEU A 182 9.75 16.73 11.24
C LEU A 182 11.18 17.02 11.68
N SER A 183 11.38 16.93 12.99
CA SER A 183 12.67 16.92 13.63
C SER A 183 12.65 15.74 14.60
N VAL A 184 12.79 14.55 14.04
CA VAL A 184 12.77 13.28 14.77
C VAL A 184 14.00 12.49 14.33
N PRO A 185 14.85 12.05 15.26
CA PRO A 185 16.00 11.21 14.91
C PRO A 185 15.53 9.82 14.47
N GLU A 186 16.22 9.19 13.53
CA GLU A 186 15.82 7.88 12.98
C GLU A 186 15.66 6.78 14.04
N VAL A 187 16.48 6.83 15.10
CA VAL A 187 16.41 5.89 16.23
C VAL A 187 15.11 5.99 17.03
N ALA A 188 14.43 7.15 16.98
CA ALA A 188 13.14 7.38 17.63
C ALA A 188 11.95 7.05 16.73
N TRP A 189 12.17 6.55 15.51
CA TRP A 189 11.09 6.17 14.59
C TRP A 189 10.98 4.65 14.45
N ASN A 190 9.85 4.08 14.87
CA ASN A 190 9.60 2.65 14.79
C ASN A 190 8.10 2.33 14.64
N SER A 191 7.68 1.95 13.43
CA SER A 191 6.32 1.48 13.14
C SER A 191 6.19 -0.04 13.06
N ALA A 192 7.24 -0.79 13.44
CA ALA A 192 7.29 -2.25 13.29
C ALA A 192 6.82 -3.01 14.52
N ILE A 193 7.32 -2.61 15.69
CA ILE A 193 7.14 -3.33 16.97
C ILE A 193 7.06 -2.35 18.14
N ASN A 194 6.54 -2.84 19.28
CA ASN A 194 6.59 -2.15 20.56
C ASN A 194 7.58 -2.87 21.49
N PRO A 195 8.85 -2.40 21.58
CA PRO A 195 9.82 -3.02 22.49
C PRO A 195 9.46 -2.70 23.95
N TRP A 196 9.87 -3.56 24.88
CA TRP A 196 9.84 -3.24 26.30
C TRP A 196 10.78 -2.08 26.62
N SER A 197 10.39 -1.24 27.58
CA SER A 197 11.23 -0.14 28.05
C SER A 197 12.52 -0.61 28.73
N SER A 198 12.46 -1.77 29.39
CA SER A 198 13.58 -2.44 30.03
C SER A 198 13.32 -3.94 30.13
N SER A 199 14.39 -4.73 30.17
CA SER A 199 14.33 -6.17 30.41
C SER A 199 13.81 -6.52 31.81
N VAL A 200 13.92 -5.59 32.76
CA VAL A 200 13.39 -5.75 34.12
C VAL A 200 11.87 -5.73 34.10
N GLU A 201 11.26 -4.72 33.47
CA GLU A 201 9.80 -4.64 33.34
C GLU A 201 9.24 -5.85 32.57
N GLU A 202 9.93 -6.31 31.52
CA GLU A 202 9.59 -7.54 30.79
C GLU A 202 9.62 -8.79 31.69
N THR A 203 10.68 -8.97 32.47
CA THR A 203 10.82 -10.12 33.37
C THR A 203 9.73 -10.12 34.44
N VAL A 204 9.41 -8.95 35.00
CA VAL A 204 8.36 -8.81 36.01
C VAL A 204 7.00 -9.18 35.42
N PHE A 205 6.69 -8.74 34.20
CA PHE A 205 5.46 -9.13 33.50
C PHE A 205 5.40 -10.64 33.24
N GLN A 206 6.49 -11.26 32.78
CA GLN A 206 6.54 -12.71 32.56
C GLN A 206 6.32 -13.53 33.84
N LEU A 207 6.68 -12.98 35.01
CA LEU A 207 6.48 -13.60 36.31
C LEU A 207 5.10 -13.33 36.93
N SER A 208 4.31 -12.40 36.40
CA SER A 208 3.04 -11.97 37.01
C SER A 208 1.89 -12.97 36.83
N GLY A 209 2.04 -13.97 35.94
CA GLY A 209 1.04 -15.04 35.78
C GLY A 209 1.11 -15.77 34.45
N SER A 210 0.12 -16.63 34.21
CA SER A 210 -0.09 -17.27 32.91
C SER A 210 -0.77 -16.30 31.96
N HIS A 211 -0.08 -15.94 30.90
CA HIS A 211 -0.57 -15.04 29.87
C HIS A 211 -0.85 -15.85 28.60
N GLU A 212 -2.09 -15.85 28.12
CA GLU A 212 -2.45 -16.53 26.87
C GLU A 212 -2.39 -15.54 25.70
N PRO A 213 -1.62 -15.83 24.63
CA PRO A 213 -1.58 -14.97 23.46
C PRO A 213 -2.96 -14.90 22.81
N SER A 214 -3.25 -13.77 22.16
CA SER A 214 -4.49 -13.63 21.40
C SER A 214 -4.54 -14.72 20.31
N ALA A 215 -5.62 -15.50 20.30
CA ALA A 215 -5.83 -16.55 19.31
C ALA A 215 -6.05 -16.01 17.88
N VAL A 216 -6.05 -14.68 17.68
CA VAL A 216 -6.22 -14.03 16.38
C VAL A 216 -4.86 -13.93 15.69
N PRO A 217 -4.56 -14.75 14.67
CA PRO A 217 -3.30 -14.64 13.93
C PRO A 217 -3.42 -13.44 13.02
N LEU A 218 -2.66 -12.37 13.29
CA LEU A 218 -2.46 -11.31 12.31
C LEU A 218 -1.30 -11.70 11.40
N GLY A 219 -1.66 -12.10 10.19
CA GLY A 219 -0.73 -12.48 9.15
C GLY A 219 0.28 -11.39 8.78
N GLY A 220 1.45 -11.84 8.35
CA GLY A 220 2.45 -10.96 7.76
C GLY A 220 2.01 -10.45 6.38
N PHE A 221 2.84 -9.61 5.76
CA PHE A 221 2.62 -9.05 4.41
C PHE A 221 2.27 -10.10 3.33
N PHE A 222 2.69 -11.34 3.55
CA PHE A 222 2.46 -12.46 2.64
C PHE A 222 1.16 -13.24 2.85
N ASP A 223 0.32 -12.88 3.82
CA ASP A 223 -0.98 -13.53 4.09
C ASP A 223 -2.15 -12.84 3.36
N LEU A 224 -1.87 -12.11 2.28
CA LEU A 224 -2.87 -11.51 1.38
C LEU A 224 -3.82 -12.54 0.72
N GLN A 225 -3.60 -13.84 0.95
CA GLN A 225 -4.54 -14.89 0.60
C GLN A 225 -4.86 -15.77 1.80
N LEU A 226 -5.84 -15.37 2.61
CA LEU A 226 -6.71 -16.33 3.27
C LEU A 226 -8.15 -15.79 3.30
N LYS A 227 -9.02 -16.58 2.68
CA LYS A 227 -10.47 -16.41 2.60
C LYS A 227 -11.13 -16.69 3.97
N VAL A 228 -10.84 -15.89 4.98
CA VAL A 228 -11.64 -15.85 6.21
C VAL A 228 -11.84 -14.38 6.61
N GLU A 229 -13.07 -14.04 6.95
CA GLU A 229 -13.65 -12.69 7.12
C GLU A 229 -13.12 -11.90 8.34
N THR A 230 -11.86 -12.05 8.73
CA THR A 230 -11.32 -11.43 9.93
C THR A 230 -10.11 -10.56 9.61
N THR A 231 -10.29 -9.23 9.73
CA THR A 231 -9.24 -8.19 9.88
C THR A 231 -8.06 -8.28 8.90
N ARG A 232 -8.11 -7.55 7.76
CA ARG A 232 -6.98 -7.54 6.82
C ARG A 232 -5.96 -6.49 7.24
N ASN A 233 -4.67 -6.85 7.22
CA ASN A 233 -3.60 -5.87 7.42
C ASN A 233 -3.52 -4.91 6.21
N LYS A 234 -3.68 -3.61 6.47
CA LYS A 234 -3.65 -2.51 5.50
C LYS A 234 -2.52 -1.51 5.76
N SER A 235 -1.57 -1.83 6.64
CA SER A 235 -0.53 -0.89 7.10
C SER A 235 0.23 -0.22 5.96
N ILE A 236 0.60 -0.97 4.93
CA ILE A 236 1.36 -0.46 3.77
C ILE A 236 0.62 0.62 2.98
N PHE A 237 -0.71 0.64 3.05
CA PHE A 237 -1.57 1.61 2.38
C PHE A 237 -1.82 2.86 3.22
N VAL A 238 -1.38 2.89 4.48
CA VAL A 238 -1.41 4.11 5.29
C VAL A 238 -0.32 5.05 4.82
N THR A 239 -0.68 6.31 4.62
CA THR A 239 0.21 7.36 4.16
C THR A 239 0.22 8.52 5.14
N LEU A 240 1.38 9.16 5.24
CA LEU A 240 1.58 10.41 5.95
C LEU A 240 1.72 11.53 4.91
N GLN A 241 0.93 12.59 5.05
CA GLN A 241 0.91 13.71 4.10
C GLN A 241 0.88 15.04 4.83
N PRO A 242 1.34 16.13 4.22
CA PRO A 242 1.06 17.48 4.71
C PRO A 242 -0.45 17.72 4.84
N LYS A 243 -0.85 18.23 6.01
CA LYS A 243 -2.18 18.83 6.21
C LYS A 243 -2.13 20.33 5.93
N ASP A 244 -1.10 20.97 6.47
CA ASP A 244 -0.76 22.37 6.31
C ASP A 244 0.77 22.54 6.49
N ASP A 245 1.25 23.76 6.74
CA ASP A 245 2.68 24.05 6.93
C ASP A 245 3.25 23.49 8.24
N VAL A 246 2.38 23.11 9.18
CA VAL A 246 2.73 22.67 10.53
C VAL A 246 2.42 21.19 10.74
N PHE A 247 1.21 20.78 10.39
CA PHE A 247 0.66 19.49 10.73
C PHE A 247 0.74 18.50 9.57
N LEU A 248 0.90 17.24 9.93
CA LEU A 248 0.73 16.11 9.04
C LEU A 248 -0.65 15.49 9.27
N LYS A 249 -1.20 14.88 8.23
CA LYS A 249 -2.40 14.04 8.26
C LYS A 249 -2.02 12.61 7.94
N VAL A 250 -2.71 11.68 8.59
CA VAL A 250 -2.60 10.25 8.33
C VAL A 250 -3.90 9.79 7.68
N CYS A 251 -3.81 9.09 6.55
CA CYS A 251 -4.97 8.54 5.86
C CYS A 251 -4.60 7.26 5.09
N PRO A 252 -5.57 6.40 4.73
CA PRO A 252 -5.32 5.29 3.84
C PRO A 252 -5.44 5.75 2.37
N ILE A 253 -4.63 5.21 1.46
CA ILE A 253 -4.76 5.49 0.00
C ILE A 253 -5.79 4.58 -0.69
N ILE A 254 -6.35 3.62 0.05
CA ILE A 254 -7.44 2.74 -0.38
C ILE A 254 -8.57 2.78 0.65
N SER A 255 -9.75 2.29 0.28
CA SER A 255 -10.83 2.10 1.25
C SER A 255 -10.50 0.99 2.24
N VAL A 256 -10.85 1.22 3.50
CA VAL A 256 -10.62 0.35 4.66
C VAL A 256 -11.98 -0.08 5.20
N GLN A 257 -12.10 -1.35 5.62
CA GLN A 257 -13.31 -1.87 6.24
C GLN A 257 -13.21 -1.86 7.77
N GLU A 258 -14.35 -1.94 8.44
CA GLU A 258 -14.38 -2.15 9.89
C GLU A 258 -13.58 -3.41 10.27
N GLY A 259 -12.77 -3.31 11.34
CA GLY A 259 -11.89 -4.38 11.80
C GLY A 259 -10.54 -4.46 11.06
N ASP A 260 -10.33 -3.79 9.93
CA ASP A 260 -9.01 -3.81 9.27
C ASP A 260 -7.92 -3.18 10.18
N THR A 261 -6.74 -3.80 10.19
CA THR A 261 -5.57 -3.32 10.94
C THR A 261 -4.77 -2.35 10.07
N LEU A 262 -4.48 -1.16 10.60
CA LEU A 262 -3.82 -0.06 9.90
C LEU A 262 -2.32 0.06 10.22
N GLY A 263 -1.79 -0.76 11.11
CA GLY A 263 -0.38 -0.79 11.50
C GLY A 263 -0.19 -0.67 13.01
N VAL A 264 1.06 -0.50 13.44
CA VAL A 264 1.44 -0.43 14.85
C VAL A 264 1.51 1.03 15.32
N PHE A 265 0.84 1.32 16.43
CA PHE A 265 1.01 2.57 17.15
C PHE A 265 2.36 2.54 17.89
N ALA A 266 3.25 3.47 17.55
CA ALA A 266 4.62 3.41 18.03
C ALA A 266 4.74 3.83 19.50
N GLY A 267 5.66 3.19 20.21
CA GLY A 267 5.94 3.43 21.62
C GLY A 267 6.65 2.22 22.24
N VAL A 268 7.06 2.36 23.51
CA VAL A 268 7.65 1.28 24.31
C VAL A 268 6.64 0.75 25.32
N ILE A 269 6.65 -0.56 25.56
CA ILE A 269 5.79 -1.20 26.54
C ILE A 269 6.34 -0.92 27.94
N ARG A 270 5.44 -0.54 28.85
CA ARG A 270 5.71 -0.31 30.26
C ARG A 270 4.94 -1.27 31.14
N TYR A 271 5.59 -1.78 32.18
CA TYR A 271 4.94 -2.46 33.30
C TYR A 271 5.31 -1.74 34.61
N SER A 272 4.65 -0.61 34.87
CA SER A 272 4.94 0.29 35.99
C SER A 272 3.71 1.10 36.38
N SER A 273 3.60 1.41 37.68
CA SER A 273 2.55 2.29 38.23
C SER A 273 2.72 3.77 37.90
N GLU A 274 3.89 4.17 37.35
CA GLU A 274 4.20 5.55 36.96
C GLU A 274 3.57 5.94 35.60
N TYR A 275 2.26 5.77 35.47
CA TYR A 275 1.53 6.03 34.23
C TYR A 275 1.61 7.50 33.79
N SER A 276 2.00 7.75 32.53
CA SER A 276 2.00 9.09 31.95
C SER A 276 0.64 9.45 31.36
N VAL A 277 -0.08 10.41 31.95
CA VAL A 277 -1.35 10.92 31.39
C VAL A 277 -1.19 11.61 30.02
N VAL A 278 0.02 12.09 29.72
CA VAL A 278 0.33 12.79 28.46
C VAL A 278 0.69 11.78 27.36
N TYR A 279 1.64 10.89 27.64
CA TYR A 279 2.27 10.00 26.64
C TYR A 279 1.85 8.53 26.75
N GLY A 280 0.95 8.22 27.68
CA GLY A 280 0.47 6.87 27.91
C GLY A 280 -0.72 6.50 27.01
N ILE A 281 -0.73 5.26 26.53
CA ILE A 281 -1.94 4.55 26.11
C ILE A 281 -2.17 3.43 27.13
N PRO A 282 -3.32 3.37 27.81
CA PRO A 282 -3.58 2.36 28.83
C PRO A 282 -3.68 0.97 28.20
N GLY A 283 -3.10 -0.04 28.87
CA GLY A 283 -3.17 -1.44 28.50
C GLY A 283 -4.35 -2.18 29.16
N PRO A 284 -4.48 -3.49 28.88
CA PRO A 284 -5.53 -4.33 29.43
C PRO A 284 -5.36 -4.66 30.93
N GLU A 285 -4.14 -4.54 31.45
CA GLU A 285 -3.80 -4.85 32.84
C GLU A 285 -3.39 -3.59 33.62
N GLU A 286 -3.53 -3.66 34.95
CA GLU A 286 -2.97 -2.64 35.82
C GLU A 286 -1.45 -2.57 35.64
N ASN A 287 -0.89 -1.36 35.63
CA ASN A 287 0.52 -1.06 35.38
C ASN A 287 1.02 -1.36 33.96
N LEU A 288 0.25 -2.01 33.09
CA LEU A 288 0.60 -2.24 31.68
C LEU A 288 0.13 -1.05 30.82
N TRP A 289 1.05 -0.38 30.15
CA TRP A 289 0.72 0.75 29.27
C TRP A 289 1.81 0.99 28.23
N LEU A 290 1.47 1.72 27.16
CA LEU A 290 2.41 2.07 26.10
C LEU A 290 2.87 3.52 26.29
N ASP A 291 4.18 3.73 26.33
CA ASP A 291 4.81 5.05 26.42
C ASP A 291 5.37 5.45 25.05
N TYR A 292 4.78 6.47 24.42
CA TYR A 292 5.30 7.03 23.16
C TYR A 292 6.13 8.31 23.37
N SER A 293 6.59 8.58 24.60
CA SER A 293 7.36 9.80 24.89
C SER A 293 8.75 9.83 24.25
N THR A 294 9.29 8.68 23.84
CA THR A 294 10.64 8.54 23.26
C THR A 294 10.65 7.98 21.85
N VAL A 295 9.60 7.24 21.47
CA VAL A 295 9.47 6.57 20.18
C VAL A 295 8.16 6.99 19.52
N THR A 296 8.23 7.29 18.23
CA THR A 296 7.10 7.71 17.40
C THR A 296 7.08 6.95 16.07
N GLY A 297 6.04 7.16 15.29
CA GLY A 297 5.82 6.51 14.00
C GLY A 297 4.66 7.15 13.27
N VAL A 298 4.30 6.60 12.10
CA VAL A 298 3.25 7.17 11.23
C VAL A 298 1.94 7.39 11.98
N LEU A 299 1.50 6.37 12.72
CA LEU A 299 0.20 6.38 13.40
C LEU A 299 0.16 7.29 14.64
N ASN A 300 1.30 7.76 15.13
CA ASN A 300 1.33 8.77 16.19
C ASN A 300 0.88 10.16 15.67
N PHE A 301 0.81 10.36 14.35
CA PHE A 301 0.30 11.59 13.72
C PHE A 301 -1.19 11.56 13.38
N MET A 302 -1.92 10.50 13.77
CA MET A 302 -3.38 10.48 13.62
C MET A 302 -4.00 11.71 14.31
N ARG A 303 -5.09 12.22 13.76
CA ARG A 303 -5.84 13.28 14.44
C ARG A 303 -6.36 12.73 15.77
N VAL A 304 -6.23 13.54 16.81
CA VAL A 304 -6.70 13.17 18.15
C VAL A 304 -7.91 14.03 18.50
N SER A 305 -9.05 13.37 18.76
CA SER A 305 -10.24 14.01 19.32
C SER A 305 -10.18 14.04 20.86
N ALA A 306 -10.98 14.91 21.47
CA ALA A 306 -11.11 14.97 22.92
C ALA A 306 -11.59 13.62 23.49
N PRO A 307 -11.39 13.36 24.80
CA PRO A 307 -11.91 12.14 25.43
C PRO A 307 -13.41 11.95 25.18
N GLY A 308 -13.81 10.76 24.71
CA GLY A 308 -15.19 10.45 24.30
C GLY A 308 -15.66 11.11 22.99
N GLY A 309 -14.77 11.79 22.27
CA GLY A 309 -15.07 12.39 20.96
C GLY A 309 -15.14 11.38 19.82
N ASP A 310 -15.53 11.88 18.64
CA ASP A 310 -15.64 11.05 17.43
C ASP A 310 -14.28 10.43 17.04
N SER A 311 -14.32 9.17 16.63
CA SER A 311 -13.16 8.39 16.21
C SER A 311 -13.57 7.35 15.19
N ASN A 312 -12.70 7.12 14.19
CA ASN A 312 -12.89 6.08 13.19
C ASN A 312 -11.89 4.92 13.37
N VAL A 313 -10.97 5.03 14.32
CA VAL A 313 -10.03 3.98 14.72
C VAL A 313 -9.82 3.95 16.23
N ARG A 314 -9.28 2.85 16.74
CA ARG A 314 -8.77 2.73 18.10
C ARG A 314 -7.44 2.00 18.16
N PRO A 315 -6.56 2.33 19.13
CA PRO A 315 -5.50 1.43 19.55
C PRO A 315 -6.10 0.11 20.08
N HIS A 316 -5.43 -1.00 19.81
CA HIS A 316 -5.82 -2.33 20.22
C HIS A 316 -4.58 -3.09 20.69
N TRP A 317 -4.66 -3.60 21.92
CA TRP A 317 -3.60 -4.38 22.54
C TRP A 317 -3.71 -5.84 22.15
N GLU A 318 -2.59 -6.39 21.71
CA GLU A 318 -2.46 -7.76 21.24
C GLU A 318 -1.23 -8.38 21.88
N LEU A 319 -1.43 -9.52 22.56
CA LEU A 319 -0.33 -10.36 23.03
C LEU A 319 -0.03 -11.39 21.94
N ILE A 320 1.22 -11.44 21.47
CA ILE A 320 1.67 -12.27 20.36
C ILE A 320 2.86 -13.15 20.74
N ASP A 321 3.01 -14.29 20.06
CA ASP A 321 4.19 -15.12 20.18
C ASP A 321 5.37 -14.53 19.40
N GLY A 322 6.37 -14.04 20.11
CA GLY A 322 7.70 -13.77 19.60
C GLY A 322 8.47 -15.07 19.42
N ARG A 323 8.98 -15.32 18.21
CA ARG A 323 9.94 -16.39 17.96
C ARG A 323 11.35 -15.82 17.95
N SER A 324 12.11 -16.12 18.99
CA SER A 324 13.56 -15.94 19.03
C SER A 324 14.19 -17.27 19.44
N GLU A 325 15.10 -17.79 18.61
CA GLU A 325 16.00 -18.91 18.94
C GLU A 325 15.35 -20.16 19.58
N GLY A 326 14.13 -20.51 19.15
CA GLY A 326 13.46 -21.74 19.61
C GLY A 326 12.74 -21.64 20.96
N GLN A 327 12.71 -20.47 21.60
CA GLN A 327 11.89 -20.20 22.78
C GLN A 327 10.73 -19.24 22.44
N VAL A 328 9.51 -19.62 22.85
CA VAL A 328 8.32 -18.78 22.74
C VAL A 328 8.43 -17.66 23.77
N HIS A 329 8.56 -16.42 23.31
CA HIS A 329 8.56 -15.23 24.17
C HIS A 329 7.33 -14.41 23.86
N LEU A 330 6.51 -14.10 24.86
CA LEU A 330 5.32 -13.29 24.66
C LEU A 330 5.73 -11.83 24.43
N MET A 331 5.19 -11.22 23.38
CA MET A 331 5.42 -9.82 23.03
C MET A 331 4.10 -9.07 22.99
N TRP A 332 4.08 -7.85 23.48
CA TRP A 332 2.93 -6.96 23.28
C TRP A 332 3.06 -6.17 21.99
N ARG A 333 1.93 -5.98 21.32
CA ARG A 333 1.77 -5.08 20.18
C ARG A 333 0.55 -4.21 20.41
N VAL A 334 0.68 -2.93 20.04
CA VAL A 334 -0.45 -1.99 20.01
C VAL A 334 -0.75 -1.68 18.56
N SER A 335 -1.73 -2.39 17.99
CA SER A 335 -2.20 -2.20 16.63
C SER A 335 -3.25 -1.09 16.56
N VAL A 336 -3.42 -0.42 15.42
CA VAL A 336 -4.55 0.49 15.17
C VAL A 336 -5.57 -0.22 14.31
N VAL A 337 -6.82 -0.28 14.79
CA VAL A 337 -7.92 -1.01 14.13
C VAL A 337 -9.03 -0.04 13.75
N ALA A 338 -9.58 -0.21 12.54
CA ALA A 338 -10.71 0.55 12.05
C ALA A 338 -12.02 0.20 12.79
N LEU A 339 -12.75 1.24 13.23
CA LEU A 339 -14.05 1.13 13.90
C LEU A 339 -15.24 1.19 12.95
N ARG A 340 -15.00 1.61 11.71
CA ARG A 340 -15.99 1.69 10.63
C ARG A 340 -15.27 1.69 9.29
N ALA A 341 -16.03 1.66 8.20
CA ALA A 341 -15.46 1.92 6.89
C ALA A 341 -14.82 3.33 6.84
N ILE A 342 -13.61 3.40 6.29
CA ILE A 342 -12.85 4.65 6.07
C ILE A 342 -12.60 4.78 4.57
N GLN A 343 -13.00 5.91 4.00
CA GLN A 343 -12.81 6.16 2.57
C GLN A 343 -11.34 6.43 2.25
N SER A 344 -10.97 6.22 0.97
CA SER A 344 -9.64 6.60 0.50
C SER A 344 -9.38 8.09 0.76
N PHE A 345 -8.23 8.40 1.34
CA PHE A 345 -7.78 9.73 1.75
C PHE A 345 -8.59 10.41 2.88
N GLU A 346 -9.53 9.69 3.51
CA GLU A 346 -10.18 10.16 4.74
C GLU A 346 -9.17 10.16 5.90
N GLU A 347 -9.14 11.25 6.69
CA GLU A 347 -8.23 11.40 7.82
C GLU A 347 -8.55 10.37 8.91
N ILE A 348 -7.51 9.72 9.43
CA ILE A 348 -7.62 8.78 10.53
C ILE A 348 -7.65 9.55 11.86
N VAL A 349 -8.62 9.21 12.70
CA VAL A 349 -8.96 9.93 13.93
C VAL A 349 -9.15 8.93 15.07
N ARG A 350 -8.39 9.13 16.15
CA ARG A 350 -8.54 8.40 17.42
C ARG A 350 -9.01 9.32 18.53
N ALA A 351 -9.69 8.78 19.53
CA ALA A 351 -9.96 9.50 20.77
C ALA A 351 -8.72 9.53 21.67
N ALA A 352 -8.50 10.63 22.38
CA ALA A 352 -7.54 10.68 23.47
C ALA A 352 -8.07 9.92 24.69
N PRO A 353 -7.23 9.17 25.43
CA PRO A 353 -7.61 8.60 26.71
C PRO A 353 -7.80 9.69 27.78
N GLN A 354 -7.04 10.79 27.68
CA GLN A 354 -7.02 11.89 28.64
C GLN A 354 -6.91 13.25 27.95
N LYS A 355 -7.35 14.31 28.64
CA LYS A 355 -7.38 15.67 28.08
C LYS A 355 -5.98 16.21 27.76
N GLU A 356 -5.00 15.89 28.59
CA GLU A 356 -3.61 16.33 28.46
C GLU A 356 -3.00 15.80 27.16
N GLN A 357 -3.31 14.56 26.80
CA GLN A 357 -2.89 13.97 25.54
C GLN A 357 -3.56 14.68 24.35
N TYR A 358 -4.85 14.98 24.43
CA TYR A 358 -5.52 15.76 23.39
C TYR A 358 -4.82 17.11 23.17
N LEU A 359 -4.49 17.83 24.25
CA LEU A 359 -3.80 19.12 24.19
C LEU A 359 -2.38 19.01 23.60
N LEU A 360 -1.63 17.95 23.93
CA LEU A 360 -0.33 17.68 23.32
C LEU A 360 -0.43 17.60 21.79
N HIS A 361 -1.44 16.91 21.28
CA HIS A 361 -1.64 16.72 19.84
C HIS A 361 -2.19 17.96 19.11
N GLN A 362 -2.59 19.02 19.84
CA GLN A 362 -2.90 20.32 19.24
C GLN A 362 -1.66 21.22 19.10
N SER A 363 -0.51 20.83 19.67
CA SER A 363 0.68 21.70 19.73
C SER A 363 1.56 21.58 18.47
N PRO A 364 1.79 22.68 17.72
CA PRO A 364 2.74 22.74 16.61
C PRO A 364 4.15 22.28 16.98
N ALA A 365 4.63 22.73 18.14
CA ALA A 365 5.98 22.42 18.60
C ALA A 365 6.13 20.93 18.94
N CYS A 366 5.06 20.29 19.40
CA CYS A 366 5.04 18.84 19.64
C CYS A 366 4.92 18.07 18.33
N ALA A 367 4.08 18.51 17.39
CA ALA A 367 3.95 17.91 16.06
C ALA A 367 5.31 17.83 15.34
N LYS A 368 6.09 18.92 15.37
CA LYS A 368 7.43 18.97 14.78
C LYS A 368 8.38 17.90 15.35
N ARG A 369 8.22 17.52 16.62
CA ARG A 369 9.06 16.51 17.29
C ARG A 369 8.42 15.12 17.31
N GLY A 370 7.42 14.90 16.46
CA GLY A 370 6.66 13.65 16.40
C GLY A 370 5.91 13.30 17.68
N TYR A 371 5.47 14.33 18.41
CA TYR A 371 4.77 14.23 19.70
C TYR A 371 5.57 13.52 20.80
N THR A 372 6.90 13.52 20.70
CA THR A 372 7.82 13.00 21.73
C THR A 372 8.28 14.10 22.71
N LYS A 373 8.92 13.70 23.82
CA LYS A 373 9.52 14.62 24.82
C LYS A 373 10.81 15.26 24.33
N TYR A 374 11.62 14.54 23.54
CA TYR A 374 12.97 15.00 23.21
C TYR A 374 12.95 16.27 22.35
N ARG A 375 13.89 17.17 22.62
CA ARG A 375 14.33 18.19 21.66
C ARG A 375 15.43 17.55 20.83
N SER A 376 15.28 17.54 19.52
CA SER A 376 16.41 17.36 18.61
C SER A 376 17.45 18.39 18.98
N PHE A 377 18.66 17.92 19.31
CA PHE A 377 19.81 18.78 19.57
C PHE A 377 20.30 19.40 18.26
#